data_AF-A0AAV6NFP1-F1
#
_entry.id   AF-A0AAV6NFP1-F1
#
_cell.length_a   1.000
_cell.length_b   1.000
_cell.length_c   1.000
_cell.angle_alpha   90.00
_cell.angle_beta   90.00
_cell.angle_gamma   90.00
#
_symmetry.space_group_name_H-M   'P 1'
#
loop_
_entity.id
_entity.type
_entity.pdbx_description
1 polymer ?
#
loop_
_entity_poly.entity_id
_entity_poly.type
_entity_poly.pdbx_seq_one_letter_code
_entity_poly.pdbx_strand_id
1 'polypeptide(L)'
;MLTNEAIRPNVEPKDRNWDFDIPQLEAILPVGTVDHSIERVYKEMLPWEGSAAVTHRRYIQLFHTLSDKYPTENLLLVTHGK
;
A
#
# COMPACT_ATOMS: atom_id res chain seq x y z
N MET A 1 2.97 -2.40 -4.53
CA MET A 1 4.17 -1.52 -4.61
C MET A 1 4.32 -1.07 -6.05
N LEU A 2 4.24 0.24 -6.27
CA LEU A 2 4.11 0.86 -7.59
C LEU A 2 5.37 0.57 -8.43
N THR A 3 5.22 0.08 -9.66
CA THR A 3 6.30 0.00 -10.65
C THR A 3 5.84 0.57 -11.97
N ASN A 4 6.78 1.07 -12.78
CA ASN A 4 6.50 1.43 -14.17
C ASN A 4 6.12 0.22 -15.06
N GLU A 5 6.43 -1.01 -14.60
CA GLU A 5 6.07 -2.24 -15.30
C GLU A 5 4.57 -2.55 -15.13
N ALA A 6 4.07 -2.49 -13.89
CA ALA A 6 2.70 -2.82 -13.56
C ALA A 6 1.74 -1.64 -13.79
N ILE A 7 2.20 -0.42 -13.54
CA ILE A 7 1.41 0.80 -13.69
C ILE A 7 2.14 1.76 -14.63
N ARG A 8 1.49 2.09 -15.74
CA ARG A 8 2.12 2.88 -16.80
C ARG A 8 2.46 4.29 -16.28
N PRO A 9 3.63 4.87 -16.63
CA PRO A 9 4.01 6.21 -16.16
C PRO A 9 3.02 7.31 -16.55
N ASN A 10 2.29 7.14 -17.66
CA ASN A 10 1.33 8.13 -18.14
C ASN A 10 0.00 8.16 -17.36
N VAL A 11 -0.19 7.25 -16.39
CA VAL A 11 -1.33 7.28 -15.45
C VAL A 11 -0.89 7.63 -14.03
N GLU A 12 0.35 8.11 -13.85
CA GLU A 12 0.77 8.72 -12.58
C GLU A 12 -0.16 9.91 -12.24
N PRO A 13 -0.60 10.09 -10.98
CA PRO A 13 -1.45 11.18 -10.57
C PRO A 13 -0.61 12.44 -10.67
N LYS A 14 -1.24 13.52 -11.13
CA LYS A 14 -0.55 14.78 -11.38
C LYS A 14 -0.02 15.43 -10.10
N ASP A 15 -0.69 15.17 -8.99
CA ASP A 15 -0.31 15.59 -7.64
C ASP A 15 0.61 14.59 -6.93
N ARG A 16 0.90 13.44 -7.57
CA ARG A 16 1.65 12.30 -7.04
C ARG A 16 1.07 11.71 -5.76
N ASN A 17 -0.13 12.10 -5.37
CA ASN A 17 -0.78 11.61 -4.16
C ASN A 17 -1.64 10.39 -4.50
N TRP A 18 -1.22 9.23 -4.00
CA TRP A 18 -1.98 7.98 -4.08
C TRP A 18 -2.51 7.54 -2.71
N ASP A 19 -2.37 8.38 -1.69
CA ASP A 19 -2.83 8.04 -0.37
C ASP A 19 -4.37 8.01 -0.32
N PHE A 20 -4.89 7.28 0.65
CA PHE A 20 -6.32 7.26 0.92
C PHE A 20 -6.69 8.50 1.74
N ASP A 21 -7.67 9.27 1.25
CA ASP A 21 -8.35 10.29 2.04
C ASP A 21 -9.27 9.57 3.05
N ILE A 22 -8.72 9.25 4.22
CA ILE A 22 -9.44 8.52 5.27
C ILE A 22 -10.73 9.26 5.69
N PRO A 23 -10.73 10.57 5.98
CA PRO A 23 -11.96 11.31 6.26
C PRO A 23 -13.03 11.17 5.17
N GLN A 24 -12.63 11.26 3.90
CA GLN A 24 -13.56 11.07 2.78
C GLN A 24 -14.12 9.64 2.74
N LEU A 25 -13.27 8.63 2.96
CA LEU A 25 -13.68 7.23 3.00
C LEU A 25 -14.64 6.94 4.16
N GLU A 26 -14.38 7.48 5.35
CA GLU A 26 -15.25 7.34 6.51
C GLU A 26 -16.63 7.99 6.30
N ALA A 27 -16.70 9.05 5.49
CA ALA A 27 -17.97 9.69 5.16
C ALA A 27 -18.86 8.83 4.24
N ILE A 28 -18.27 7.90 3.47
CA ILE A 28 -18.99 7.06 2.50
C ILE A 28 -19.14 5.59 2.94
N LEU A 29 -18.22 5.09 3.79
CA LEU A 29 -18.24 3.72 4.26
C LEU A 29 -19.12 3.57 5.50
N PRO A 30 -19.72 2.38 5.74
CA PRO A 30 -20.44 2.11 6.97
C PRO A 30 -19.59 2.37 8.22
N VAL A 31 -20.21 2.88 9.28
CA VAL A 31 -19.54 3.14 10.56
C VAL A 31 -18.86 1.86 11.07
N GLY A 32 -17.59 1.97 11.49
CA GLY A 32 -16.78 0.84 11.96
C GLY A 32 -16.03 0.08 10.86
N THR A 33 -16.13 0.50 9.60
CA THR A 33 -15.35 -0.12 8.50
C THR A 33 -13.87 0.23 8.56
N VAL A 34 -13.54 1.47 8.95
CA VAL A 34 -12.15 1.93 9.08
C VAL A 34 -11.64 1.62 10.48
N ASP A 35 -10.56 0.83 10.56
CA ASP A 35 -9.88 0.51 11.80
C ASP A 35 -8.67 1.44 12.01
N HIS A 36 -8.77 2.33 13.00
CA HIS A 36 -7.72 3.29 13.37
C HIS A 36 -6.66 2.71 14.31
N SER A 37 -6.83 1.47 14.80
CA SER A 37 -5.83 0.82 15.66
C SER A 37 -4.60 0.33 14.89
N ILE A 38 -4.70 0.27 13.56
CA ILE A 38 -3.68 -0.31 12.70
C ILE A 38 -2.74 0.78 12.16
N GLU A 39 -1.48 0.72 12.55
CA GLU A 39 -0.42 1.53 11.95
C GLU A 39 0.05 0.95 10.61
N ARG A 40 0.20 1.83 9.61
CA ARG A 40 0.79 1.52 8.30
C ARG A 40 2.25 1.07 8.45
N VAL A 41 2.65 0.04 7.72
CA VAL A 41 4.06 -0.43 7.71
C VAL A 41 5.01 0.65 7.19
N TYR A 42 4.62 1.37 6.15
CA TYR A 42 5.33 2.55 5.66
C TYR A 42 4.58 3.80 6.12
N LYS A 43 5.25 4.63 6.94
CA LYS A 43 4.66 5.87 7.45
C LYS A 43 4.55 6.95 6.39
N GLU A 44 5.51 6.97 5.47
CA GLU A 44 5.55 7.90 4.35
C GLU A 44 5.17 7.20 3.06
N MET A 45 4.53 7.97 2.17
CA MET A 45 4.24 7.50 0.83
C MET A 45 5.55 7.24 0.10
N LEU A 46 5.72 6.00 -0.34
CA LEU A 46 6.89 5.62 -1.09
C LEU A 46 6.86 6.27 -2.48
N PRO A 47 8.01 6.73 -2.99
CA PRO A 47 8.07 7.31 -4.33
C PRO A 47 7.59 6.33 -5.40
N TRP A 48 7.09 6.90 -6.51
CA TRP A 48 6.80 6.19 -7.74
C TRP A 48 8.09 5.60 -8.32
N GLU A 49 8.47 4.41 -7.86
CA GLU A 49 9.75 3.82 -8.21
C GLU A 49 9.64 2.98 -9.48
N GLY A 50 10.46 3.34 -10.47
CA GLY A 50 10.32 2.82 -11.82
C GLY A 50 10.87 1.42 -12.09
N SER A 51 11.50 0.73 -11.13
CA SER A 51 12.14 -0.57 -11.39
C SER A 51 11.55 -1.73 -10.59
N ALA A 52 11.38 -2.89 -11.23
CA ALA A 52 10.94 -4.11 -10.57
C ALA A 52 11.83 -4.52 -9.40
N ALA A 53 13.14 -4.30 -9.48
CA ALA A 53 14.09 -4.74 -8.46
C ALA A 53 13.91 -4.01 -7.12
N VAL A 54 13.58 -2.72 -7.13
CA VAL A 54 13.35 -1.98 -5.87
C VAL A 54 11.98 -2.33 -5.30
N THR A 55 10.95 -2.41 -6.14
CA THR A 55 9.63 -2.85 -5.70
C THR A 55 9.64 -4.28 -5.14
N HIS A 56 10.36 -5.21 -5.74
CA HIS A 56 10.48 -6.57 -5.23
C HIS A 56 11.09 -6.61 -3.82
N ARG A 57 12.16 -5.84 -3.58
CA ARG A 57 12.78 -5.72 -2.24
C ARG A 57 11.80 -5.19 -1.20
N ARG A 58 10.98 -4.21 -1.58
CA ARG A 58 9.97 -3.62 -0.69
C ARG A 58 8.82 -4.60 -0.39
N TYR A 59 8.38 -5.40 -1.36
CA TYR A 59 7.41 -6.47 -1.08
C TYR A 59 7.94 -7.47 -0.06
N ILE A 60 9.19 -7.92 -0.23
CA ILE A 60 9.83 -8.83 0.74
C ILE A 60 9.85 -8.21 2.14
N GLN A 61 10.30 -6.97 2.26
CA GLN A 61 10.32 -6.26 3.54
C GLN A 61 8.92 -6.12 4.15
N LEU A 62 7.91 -5.76 3.34
CA LEU A 62 6.52 -5.65 3.78
C LEU A 62 6.00 -6.99 4.31
N PHE A 63 6.25 -8.09 3.60
CA PHE A 63 5.78 -9.41 4.00
C PHE A 63 6.41 -9.86 5.32
N HIS A 64 7.72 -9.70 5.47
CA HIS A 64 8.40 -10.00 6.74
C HIS A 64 7.87 -9.13 7.89
N THR A 65 7.69 -7.83 7.64
CA THR A 65 7.21 -6.92 8.69
C THR A 65 5.79 -7.27 9.12
N LEU A 66 4.92 -7.64 8.19
CA LEU A 66 3.55 -8.07 8.50
C LEU A 66 3.52 -9.43 9.19
N SER A 67 4.35 -10.39 8.77
CA SER A 67 4.42 -11.70 9.42
C SER A 67 4.95 -11.60 10.85
N ASP A 68 5.90 -10.69 11.11
CA ASP A 68 6.45 -10.47 12.44
C ASP A 68 5.43 -9.76 13.35
N LYS A 69 4.65 -8.83 12.79
CA LYS A 69 3.62 -8.10 13.53
C LYS A 69 2.40 -8.96 13.84
N TYR A 70 2.07 -9.89 12.95
CA TYR A 70 0.88 -10.73 13.01
C TYR A 70 1.25 -12.22 12.85
N PRO A 71 1.95 -12.81 13.83
CA PRO A 71 2.54 -14.14 13.70
C PRO A 71 1.52 -15.29 13.77
N THR A 72 0.29 -15.03 14.22
CA THR A 72 -0.75 -16.05 14.39
C THR A 72 -1.96 -15.85 13.47
N GLU A 73 -2.00 -14.74 12.74
CA GLU A 73 -3.07 -14.40 11.81
C GLU A 73 -2.77 -14.85 10.38
N ASN A 74 -3.84 -15.14 9.63
CA ASN A 74 -3.73 -15.31 8.19
C ASN A 74 -3.75 -13.93 7.52
N LEU A 75 -2.75 -13.65 6.68
CA LEU A 75 -2.62 -12.38 5.97
C LEU A 75 -3.15 -12.50 4.54
N LEU A 76 -4.16 -11.69 4.19
CA LEU A 76 -4.60 -11.50 2.80
C LEU A 76 -3.92 -10.26 2.23
N LEU A 77 -3.18 -10.44 1.14
CA LEU A 77 -2.43 -9.37 0.48
C LEU A 77 -3.04 -9.07 -0.88
N VAL A 78 -3.68 -7.90 -0.99
CA VAL A 78 -4.26 -7.42 -2.26
C VAL A 78 -3.30 -6.43 -2.89
N THR A 79 -2.84 -6.75 -4.10
CA THR A 79 -1.93 -5.88 -4.87
C THR A 79 -2.32 -5.89 -6.34
N HIS A 80 -1.91 -4.85 -7.08
CA HIS A 80 -1.96 -4.88 -8.54
C HIS A 80 -1.05 -6.00 -9.07
N GLY A 81 -1.46 -6.60 -10.20
CA GLY A 81 -0.66 -7.58 -10.92
C GLY A 81 0.64 -6.97 -11.44
N LYS A 82 1.63 -7.83 -11.68
CA LYS A 82 2.88 -7.44 -12.33
C LYS A 82 2.65 -7.22 -13.83
#